data_AF-A0A1F3LDP6-F1
#
_entry.id   AF-A0A1F3LDP6-F1
#
_cell.length_a   1.000
_cell.length_b   1.000
_cell.length_c   1.000
_cell.angle_alpha   90.00
_cell.angle_beta   90.00
_cell.angle_gamma   90.00
#
_symmetry.space_group_name_H-M   'P 1'
#
loop_
_entity.id
_entity.type
_entity.pdbx_description
1 polymer ?
#
loop_
_entity_poly.entity_id
_entity_poly.type
_entity_poly.pdbx_seq_one_letter_code
_entity_poly.pdbx_strand_id
1 'polypeptide(L)'
;MLALLTGIFNNIYSQEQKYATIYIYRPKKFILSAVDVQITFNDYQICKLKNNTKLKYKVYSEGKLKIKAFQPTETLNRWNIPITINIKHGKAYYLKINATGTRGIELLNNQDNGEAEYLAIEDNKLISIEEDINEPITEGYNKISTNTVKTDTVKQIIYVNTEQQKYIYKPISDIDNNIPVNSLINDKHFAIIIGNEDYTVIKKI
;
A
#
# COMPACT_ATOMS: atom_id res chain seq x y z
N MET A 1 -52.21 24.21 -4.10
CA MET A 1 -50.94 24.54 -4.76
C MET A 1 -49.95 24.97 -3.68
N LEU A 2 -49.11 24.05 -3.22
CA LEU A 2 -47.83 24.33 -2.58
C LEU A 2 -47.02 23.03 -2.64
N ALA A 3 -46.13 22.94 -3.63
CA ALA A 3 -45.18 21.85 -3.75
C ALA A 3 -43.99 22.16 -2.84
N LEU A 4 -43.73 21.29 -1.86
CA LEU A 4 -42.44 21.24 -1.19
C LEU A 4 -41.74 19.96 -1.64
N LEU A 5 -40.91 20.15 -2.66
CA LEU A 5 -39.92 19.22 -3.15
C LEU A 5 -38.84 19.09 -2.07
N THR A 6 -38.85 18.02 -1.28
CA THR A 6 -37.74 17.71 -0.36
C THR A 6 -37.12 16.38 -0.73
N GLY A 7 -35.96 16.47 -1.41
CA GLY A 7 -34.87 15.52 -1.25
C GLY A 7 -34.88 14.29 -2.15
N ILE A 8 -34.66 14.48 -3.45
CA ILE A 8 -33.90 13.50 -4.24
C ILE A 8 -32.41 13.80 -4.00
N PHE A 9 -31.58 12.76 -4.12
CA PHE A 9 -30.10 12.69 -4.05
C PHE A 9 -29.53 12.19 -2.72
N ASN A 10 -29.50 10.86 -2.60
CA ASN A 10 -28.32 10.11 -2.13
C ASN A 10 -28.37 8.70 -2.72
N ASN A 11 -28.24 8.62 -4.05
CA ASN A 11 -27.87 7.38 -4.74
C ASN A 11 -26.92 7.76 -5.88
N ILE A 12 -25.80 8.38 -5.52
CA ILE A 12 -24.68 8.56 -6.43
C ILE A 12 -23.49 7.83 -5.81
N TYR A 13 -22.90 6.94 -6.60
CA TYR A 13 -21.72 6.10 -6.37
C TYR A 13 -21.95 4.71 -5.75
N SER A 14 -22.63 3.83 -6.50
CA SER A 14 -22.16 2.44 -6.60
C SER A 14 -21.25 2.33 -7.83
N GLN A 15 -20.10 2.99 -7.80
CA GLN A 15 -18.94 2.33 -8.38
C GLN A 15 -18.53 1.32 -7.32
N GLU A 16 -18.39 0.04 -7.67
CA GLU A 16 -17.76 -0.93 -6.78
C GLU A 16 -16.39 -0.34 -6.39
N GLN A 17 -16.29 0.15 -5.16
CA GLN A 17 -15.05 0.71 -4.67
C GLN A 17 -14.07 -0.45 -4.59
N LYS A 18 -13.12 -0.51 -5.54
CA LYS A 18 -12.11 -1.58 -5.65
C LYS A 18 -11.06 -1.54 -4.54
N TYR A 19 -11.38 -0.93 -3.41
CA TYR A 19 -10.52 -0.77 -2.27
C TYR A 19 -11.35 -0.67 -0.99
N ALA A 20 -10.71 -0.98 0.13
CA ALA A 20 -11.18 -0.69 1.47
C ALA A 20 -10.36 0.47 2.06
N THR A 21 -10.87 1.13 3.09
CA THR A 21 -10.10 2.13 3.84
C THR A 21 -9.99 1.76 5.30
N ILE A 22 -8.76 1.78 5.82
CA ILE A 22 -8.46 1.60 7.23
C ILE A 22 -8.12 2.97 7.81
N TYR A 23 -8.93 3.41 8.77
CA TYR A 23 -8.76 4.63 9.53
C TYR A 23 -8.21 4.27 10.90
N ILE A 24 -7.00 4.72 11.22
CA ILE A 24 -6.40 4.49 12.54
C ILE A 24 -6.14 5.84 13.18
N TYR A 25 -6.54 6.04 14.43
CA TYR A 25 -6.31 7.31 15.11
C TYR A 25 -5.87 7.15 16.55
N ARG A 26 -5.09 8.12 17.02
CA ARG A 26 -4.61 8.21 18.40
C ARG A 26 -5.13 9.51 19.01
N PRO A 27 -6.16 9.46 19.88
CA PRO A 27 -6.65 10.65 20.57
C PRO A 27 -5.57 11.31 21.42
N LYS A 28 -5.72 12.62 21.66
CA LYS A 28 -4.85 13.37 22.57
C LYS A 28 -4.93 12.80 23.98
N LYS A 29 -3.80 12.35 24.52
CA LYS A 29 -3.64 12.00 25.95
C LYS A 29 -2.47 12.75 26.56
N PHE A 30 -2.46 12.88 27.90
CA PHE A 30 -1.35 13.46 28.65
C PHE A 30 -0.30 12.39 29.03
N ILE A 31 -0.75 11.25 29.56
CA ILE A 31 0.13 10.15 30.00
C ILE A 31 0.65 9.37 28.79
N LEU A 32 1.96 9.05 28.78
CA LEU A 32 2.67 8.36 27.69
C LEU A 32 2.56 9.05 26.31
N SER A 33 2.38 10.37 26.32
CA SER A 33 2.18 11.18 25.10
C SER A 33 3.46 11.44 24.31
N ALA A 34 4.62 11.36 24.95
CA ALA A 34 5.92 11.70 24.34
C ALA A 34 6.47 10.63 23.40
N VAL A 35 5.93 9.41 23.42
CA VAL A 35 6.43 8.29 22.61
C VAL A 35 5.44 7.95 21.51
N ASP A 36 5.96 7.74 20.31
CA ASP A 36 5.19 7.38 19.14
C ASP A 36 4.77 5.91 19.16
N VAL A 37 3.57 5.64 18.64
CA VAL A 37 3.07 4.26 18.47
C VAL A 37 3.43 3.78 17.07
N GLN A 38 4.09 2.64 16.97
CA GLN A 38 4.37 1.97 15.70
C GLN A 38 3.16 1.17 15.25
N ILE A 39 2.76 1.36 13.99
CA ILE A 39 1.69 0.60 13.34
C ILE A 39 2.31 -0.40 12.38
N THR A 40 1.93 -1.67 12.53
CA THR A 40 2.34 -2.72 11.62
C THR A 40 1.15 -3.48 11.06
N PHE A 41 1.24 -3.83 9.78
CA PHE A 41 0.33 -4.70 9.06
C PHE A 41 1.09 -5.96 8.67
N ASN A 42 0.62 -7.14 9.10
CA ASN A 42 1.29 -8.43 8.87
C ASN A 42 2.80 -8.38 9.20
N ASP A 43 3.13 -7.69 10.30
CA ASP A 43 4.49 -7.46 10.81
C ASP A 43 5.37 -6.48 9.98
N TYR A 44 4.86 -5.92 8.88
CA TYR A 44 5.48 -4.81 8.15
C TYR A 44 5.13 -3.48 8.80
N GLN A 45 6.15 -2.65 9.07
CA GLN A 45 5.94 -1.32 9.64
C GLN A 45 5.37 -0.36 8.60
N ILE A 46 4.19 0.20 8.89
CA ILE A 46 3.51 1.15 8.01
C ILE A 46 3.89 2.58 8.37
N CYS A 47 3.74 2.95 9.63
CA CYS A 47 4.07 4.30 10.09
C CYS A 47 4.25 4.37 11.62
N LYS A 48 4.63 5.56 12.09
CA LYS A 48 4.63 5.94 13.50
C LYS A 48 3.56 7.01 13.72
N LEU A 49 2.67 6.80 14.68
CA LEU A 49 1.62 7.75 15.07
C LEU A 49 1.99 8.48 16.37
N LYS A 50 2.22 9.78 16.23
CA LYS A 50 2.40 10.70 17.37
C LYS A 50 1.09 10.87 18.14
N ASN A 51 1.17 11.42 19.35
CA ASN A 51 -0.03 11.78 20.09
C ASN A 51 -0.92 12.73 19.27
N ASN A 52 -2.24 12.53 19.31
CA ASN A 52 -3.23 13.34 18.58
C ASN A 52 -3.05 13.32 17.05
N THR A 53 -2.73 12.18 16.44
CA THR A 53 -2.58 12.04 14.98
C THR A 53 -3.46 10.93 14.42
N LYS A 54 -3.64 10.93 13.09
CA LYS A 54 -4.49 9.97 12.39
C LYS A 54 -3.85 9.44 11.11
N LEU A 55 -4.20 8.22 10.73
CA LEU A 55 -3.78 7.52 9.52
C LEU A 55 -5.02 7.20 8.68
N LYS A 56 -4.94 7.44 7.38
CA LYS A 56 -5.82 6.88 6.36
C LYS A 56 -4.99 5.96 5.49
N TYR A 57 -5.34 4.67 5.45
CA TYR A 57 -4.68 3.69 4.62
C TYR A 57 -5.68 3.10 3.62
N LYS A 58 -5.43 3.24 2.31
CA LYS A 58 -6.23 2.57 1.28
C LYS A 58 -5.64 1.18 0.99
N VAL A 59 -6.49 0.14 1.04
CA VAL A 59 -6.13 -1.25 0.75
C VAL A 59 -6.87 -1.69 -0.51
N TYR A 60 -6.17 -2.09 -1.55
CA TYR A 60 -6.72 -2.64 -2.79
C TYR A 60 -6.90 -4.17 -2.73
N SER A 61 -6.22 -4.86 -1.83
CA SER A 61 -6.37 -6.29 -1.60
C SER A 61 -7.50 -6.63 -0.61
N GLU A 62 -8.18 -7.77 -0.82
CA GLU A 62 -9.08 -8.36 0.17
C GLU A 62 -8.41 -9.53 0.88
N GLY A 63 -8.76 -9.75 2.15
CA GLY A 63 -8.23 -10.87 2.91
C GLY A 63 -8.02 -10.55 4.38
N LYS A 64 -7.34 -11.46 5.08
CA LYS A 64 -7.04 -11.27 6.51
C LYS A 64 -5.87 -10.30 6.66
N LEU A 65 -6.03 -9.31 7.54
CA LEU A 65 -5.00 -8.35 7.87
C LEU A 65 -4.77 -8.35 9.38
N LYS A 66 -3.55 -8.71 9.80
CA LYS A 66 -3.11 -8.62 11.19
C LYS A 66 -2.56 -7.22 11.44
N ILE A 67 -3.17 -6.48 12.36
CA ILE A 67 -2.77 -5.10 12.70
C ILE A 67 -2.26 -5.07 14.13
N LYS A 68 -1.09 -4.48 14.33
CA LYS A 68 -0.53 -4.18 15.66
C LYS A 68 -0.29 -2.69 15.79
N ALA A 69 -0.52 -2.19 17.00
CA ALA A 69 -0.09 -0.87 17.41
C ALA A 69 0.68 -1.00 18.72
N PHE A 70 1.99 -0.79 18.68
CA PHE A 70 2.84 -0.99 19.84
C PHE A 70 3.75 0.21 20.10
N GLN A 71 4.10 0.40 21.37
CA GLN A 71 5.07 1.41 21.77
C GLN A 71 6.40 0.71 22.06
N PRO A 72 7.47 0.98 21.28
CA PRO A 72 8.79 0.43 21.57
C PRO A 72 9.28 1.01 22.91
N THR A 73 9.86 0.15 23.73
CA THR A 73 10.62 0.57 24.92
C THR A 73 11.96 -0.18 24.92
N GLU A 74 12.88 0.22 25.79
CA GLU A 74 14.22 -0.36 25.86
C GLU A 74 14.24 -1.87 26.14
N THR A 75 13.21 -2.37 26.84
CA THR A 75 13.15 -3.77 27.30
C THR A 75 12.04 -4.60 26.65
N LEU A 76 10.90 -3.99 26.30
CA LEU A 76 9.80 -4.71 25.64
C LEU A 76 8.84 -3.77 24.88
N ASN A 77 8.26 -4.25 23.78
CA ASN A 77 7.17 -3.55 23.11
C ASN A 77 5.89 -3.60 23.96
N ARG A 78 5.43 -2.45 24.45
CA ARG A 78 4.11 -2.32 25.07
C ARG A 78 3.04 -2.42 23.99
N TRP A 79 1.87 -2.95 24.36
CA TRP A 79 0.69 -2.98 23.47
C TRP A 79 0.78 -3.91 22.24
N ASN A 80 1.65 -4.91 22.28
CA ASN A 80 2.01 -5.72 21.11
C ASN A 80 0.99 -6.82 20.71
N ILE A 81 -0.22 -6.85 21.28
CA ILE A 81 -1.24 -7.84 20.92
C ILE A 81 -1.92 -7.43 19.61
N PRO A 82 -1.91 -8.28 18.56
CA PRO A 82 -2.56 -7.96 17.28
C PRO A 82 -4.08 -8.05 17.36
N ILE A 83 -4.75 -7.30 16.48
CA ILE A 83 -6.10 -7.61 16.01
C ILE A 83 -6.02 -8.17 14.59
N THR A 84 -7.00 -8.97 14.19
CA THR A 84 -7.12 -9.45 12.81
C THR A 84 -8.46 -9.02 12.26
N ILE A 85 -8.46 -8.38 11.10
CA ILE A 85 -9.66 -7.96 10.38
C ILE A 85 -9.71 -8.64 9.02
N ASN A 86 -10.91 -8.96 8.53
CA ASN A 86 -11.12 -9.47 7.17
C ASN A 86 -11.52 -8.28 6.28
N ILE A 87 -10.57 -7.82 5.46
CA ILE A 87 -10.70 -6.68 4.58
C ILE A 87 -11.63 -7.01 3.41
N LYS A 88 -12.58 -6.11 3.17
CA LYS A 88 -13.53 -6.16 2.06
C LYS A 88 -13.66 -4.82 1.36
N HIS A 89 -13.70 -4.86 0.04
CA HIS A 89 -13.88 -3.70 -0.82
C HIS A 89 -15.14 -2.91 -0.47
N GLY A 90 -15.05 -1.58 -0.59
CA GLY A 90 -16.11 -0.65 -0.21
C GLY A 90 -16.38 -0.54 1.30
N LYS A 91 -15.57 -1.18 2.15
CA LYS A 91 -15.67 -1.03 3.60
C LYS A 91 -14.67 -0.02 4.15
N ALA A 92 -15.13 0.72 5.16
CA ALA A 92 -14.30 1.48 6.06
C ALA A 92 -14.12 0.72 7.37
N TYR A 93 -12.93 0.81 7.96
CA TYR A 93 -12.62 0.22 9.26
C TYR A 93 -12.00 1.30 10.15
N TYR A 94 -12.66 1.64 11.26
CA TYR A 94 -12.14 2.61 12.23
C TYR A 94 -11.51 1.90 13.42
N LEU A 95 -10.24 2.21 13.65
CA LEU A 95 -9.45 1.66 14.73
C LEU A 95 -8.93 2.77 15.63
N LYS A 96 -9.14 2.61 16.92
CA LYS A 96 -8.69 3.57 17.93
C LYS A 96 -7.46 3.02 18.63
N ILE A 97 -6.43 3.87 18.75
CA ILE A 97 -5.27 3.57 19.57
C ILE A 97 -5.59 3.99 21.00
N ASN A 98 -5.75 2.99 21.86
CA ASN A 98 -6.02 3.19 23.27
C ASN A 98 -4.83 2.68 24.09
N ALA A 99 -4.13 3.62 24.71
CA ALA A 99 -2.95 3.40 25.55
C ALA A 99 -3.27 2.74 26.91
N THR A 100 -4.16 1.74 26.97
CA THR A 100 -4.62 1.10 28.22
C THR A 100 -4.62 -0.42 28.08
N GLY A 101 -4.03 -1.12 29.05
CA GLY A 101 -3.94 -2.59 29.03
C GLY A 101 -2.80 -3.12 28.14
N THR A 102 -2.97 -4.34 27.61
CA THR A 102 -1.94 -5.08 26.83
C THR A 102 -2.13 -5.00 25.32
N ARG A 103 -3.25 -4.46 24.85
CA ARG A 103 -3.58 -4.26 23.43
C ARG A 103 -3.70 -2.76 23.17
N GLY A 104 -2.93 -2.24 22.22
CA GLY A 104 -2.88 -0.79 21.96
C GLY A 104 -3.89 -0.29 20.95
N ILE A 105 -4.63 -1.20 20.31
CA ILE A 105 -5.55 -0.89 19.23
C ILE A 105 -6.83 -1.71 19.35
N GLU A 106 -7.95 -1.04 19.09
CA GLU A 106 -9.29 -1.63 19.08
C GLU A 106 -9.99 -1.31 17.76
N LEU A 107 -10.70 -2.29 17.21
CA LEU A 107 -11.64 -2.08 16.11
C LEU A 107 -12.97 -1.60 16.69
N LEU A 108 -13.53 -0.53 16.13
CA LEU A 108 -14.77 0.04 16.61
C LEU A 108 -15.99 -0.60 15.94
N ASN A 109 -16.92 -1.08 16.75
CA ASN A 109 -18.16 -1.69 16.26
C ASN A 109 -19.17 -0.64 15.77
N ASN A 110 -19.16 0.56 16.37
CA ASN A 110 -19.98 1.69 15.93
C ASN A 110 -19.14 2.56 14.98
N GLN A 111 -19.45 2.49 13.69
CA GLN A 111 -18.72 3.18 12.63
C GLN A 111 -18.91 4.71 12.72
N ASP A 112 -20.13 5.19 12.99
CA ASP A 112 -20.45 6.62 13.06
C ASP A 112 -19.66 7.31 14.19
N ASN A 113 -19.59 6.68 15.36
CA ASN A 113 -18.77 7.19 16.47
C ASN A 113 -17.28 7.17 16.13
N GLY A 114 -16.81 6.11 15.47
CA GLY A 114 -15.41 6.00 15.05
C GLY A 114 -15.02 7.06 14.02
N GLU A 115 -15.91 7.34 13.07
CA GLU A 115 -15.73 8.40 12.09
C GLU A 115 -15.71 9.78 12.74
N ALA A 116 -16.68 10.07 13.61
CA ALA A 116 -16.74 11.34 14.32
C ALA A 116 -15.47 11.60 15.15
N GLU A 117 -14.99 10.61 15.91
CA GLU A 117 -13.75 10.72 16.68
C GLU A 117 -12.52 10.89 15.78
N TYR A 118 -12.47 10.20 14.64
CA TYR A 118 -11.39 10.31 13.66
C TYR A 118 -11.34 11.71 13.02
N LEU A 119 -12.49 12.24 12.63
CA LEU A 119 -12.63 13.56 12.00
C LEU A 119 -12.36 14.71 12.99
N ALA A 120 -12.55 14.49 14.29
CA ALA A 120 -12.23 15.47 15.32
C ALA A 120 -10.72 15.79 15.42
N ILE A 121 -9.84 14.92 14.90
CA ILE A 121 -8.41 15.21 14.79
C ILE A 121 -8.18 16.00 13.49
N GLU A 122 -7.51 17.14 13.58
CA GLU A 122 -7.20 18.03 12.45
C GLU A 122 -6.48 17.33 11.28
N ASP A 123 -6.78 17.73 10.04
CA ASP A 123 -6.24 17.12 8.82
C ASP A 123 -4.73 17.38 8.61
N ASN A 124 -4.17 18.46 9.17
CA ASN A 124 -2.71 18.67 9.17
C ASN A 124 -1.94 17.61 9.99
N LYS A 125 -2.65 16.75 10.73
CA LYS A 125 -2.11 15.61 11.50
C LYS A 125 -2.45 14.26 10.86
N LEU A 126 -2.91 14.28 9.60
CA LEU A 126 -3.17 13.09 8.78
C LEU A 126 -1.89 12.55 8.14
N ILE A 127 -1.69 11.26 8.28
CA ILE A 127 -0.81 10.45 7.45
C ILE A 127 -1.71 9.72 6.45
N SER A 128 -1.47 9.88 5.14
CA SER A 128 -2.22 9.17 4.09
C SER A 128 -1.28 8.23 3.35
N ILE A 129 -1.63 6.95 3.30
CA ILE A 129 -0.85 5.90 2.64
C ILE A 129 -1.79 5.06 1.77
N GLU A 130 -1.29 4.55 0.66
CA GLU A 130 -2.01 3.61 -0.19
C GLU A 130 -1.15 2.35 -0.37
N GLU A 131 -1.81 1.20 -0.42
CA GLU A 131 -1.18 -0.08 -0.73
C GLU A 131 -0.61 -0.10 -2.14
N ASP A 132 0.56 -0.72 -2.32
CA ASP A 132 1.05 -1.08 -3.64
C ASP A 132 0.29 -2.31 -4.15
N ILE A 133 -0.43 -2.15 -5.26
CA ILE A 133 -1.23 -3.22 -5.87
C ILE A 133 -0.39 -4.44 -6.31
N ASN A 134 0.90 -4.25 -6.57
CA ASN A 134 1.82 -5.33 -6.96
C ASN A 134 2.37 -6.10 -5.75
N GLU A 135 2.29 -5.51 -4.56
CA GLU A 135 2.78 -6.06 -3.30
C GLU A 135 1.68 -5.98 -2.22
N PRO A 136 0.60 -6.78 -2.36
CA PRO A 136 -0.55 -6.70 -1.46
C PRO A 136 -0.17 -7.08 -0.03
N ILE A 137 -0.69 -6.32 0.93
CA ILE A 137 -0.37 -6.45 2.35
C ILE A 137 -1.25 -7.49 3.07
N THR A 138 -2.36 -7.95 2.48
CA THR A 138 -3.29 -8.91 3.13
C THR A 138 -2.90 -10.37 2.92
N GLU A 139 -3.14 -11.20 3.94
CA GLU A 139 -3.01 -12.65 3.87
C GLU A 139 -4.21 -13.24 3.11
N GLY A 140 -3.92 -14.11 2.13
CA GLY A 140 -4.95 -14.80 1.34
C GLY A 140 -5.32 -14.10 0.04
N TYR A 141 -4.65 -13.00 -0.33
CA TYR A 141 -4.62 -12.60 -1.73
C TYR A 141 -3.96 -13.73 -2.51
N ASN A 142 -4.75 -14.43 -3.33
CA ASN A 142 -4.20 -15.31 -4.36
C ASN A 142 -3.42 -14.38 -5.27
N LYS A 143 -2.10 -14.29 -5.05
CA LYS A 143 -1.18 -13.89 -6.12
C LYS A 143 -1.56 -14.85 -7.25
N ILE A 144 -2.30 -14.38 -8.26
CA ILE A 144 -2.22 -15.02 -9.56
C ILE A 144 -0.73 -15.14 -9.72
N SER A 145 -0.23 -16.37 -9.81
CA SER A 145 1.16 -16.60 -10.07
C SER A 145 1.42 -16.02 -11.46
N THR A 146 1.57 -14.70 -11.55
CA THR A 146 2.64 -14.13 -12.30
C THR A 146 3.82 -14.90 -11.76
N ASN A 147 4.25 -15.90 -12.54
CA ASN A 147 5.54 -16.52 -12.36
C ASN A 147 6.42 -15.39 -11.90
N THR A 148 6.88 -15.50 -10.65
CA THR A 148 7.79 -14.50 -10.13
C THR A 148 9.02 -14.75 -10.99
N VAL A 149 9.09 -14.03 -12.11
CA VAL A 149 10.35 -13.76 -12.75
C VAL A 149 11.04 -12.94 -11.69
N LYS A 150 11.73 -13.66 -10.80
CA LYS A 150 12.91 -13.12 -10.19
C LYS A 150 13.73 -12.69 -11.40
N THR A 151 13.76 -11.40 -11.70
CA THR A 151 14.98 -10.82 -12.24
C THR A 151 15.98 -10.83 -11.09
N ASP A 152 16.34 -12.05 -10.72
CA ASP A 152 17.68 -12.32 -10.25
C ASP A 152 18.54 -11.80 -11.38
N THR A 153 19.54 -10.98 -11.08
CA THR A 153 20.58 -10.60 -12.05
C THR A 153 21.47 -11.81 -12.36
N VAL A 154 20.87 -13.01 -12.44
CA VAL A 154 21.44 -14.22 -12.97
C VAL A 154 21.61 -13.98 -14.45
N LYS A 155 22.82 -13.58 -14.79
CA LYS A 155 23.37 -13.72 -16.14
C LYS A 155 23.15 -15.18 -16.56
N GLN A 156 22.06 -15.44 -17.25
CA GLN A 156 21.76 -16.76 -17.76
C GLN A 156 22.68 -16.99 -18.95
N ILE A 157 23.66 -17.89 -18.80
CA ILE A 157 24.60 -18.23 -19.87
C ILE A 157 23.86 -19.10 -20.88
N ILE A 158 23.65 -18.57 -22.09
CA ILE A 158 23.10 -19.35 -23.22
C ILE A 158 24.28 -19.91 -24.02
N TYR A 159 24.34 -21.23 -24.13
CA TYR A 159 25.30 -21.93 -24.98
C TYR A 159 24.68 -22.10 -26.38
N VAL A 160 25.25 -21.42 -27.38
CA VAL A 160 24.85 -21.62 -28.77
C VAL A 160 25.91 -22.49 -29.43
N ASN A 161 25.52 -23.66 -29.93
CA ASN A 161 26.41 -24.51 -30.72
C ASN A 161 26.44 -23.95 -32.14
N THR A 162 27.56 -23.34 -32.52
CA THR A 162 27.86 -23.00 -33.91
C THR A 162 29.04 -23.86 -34.36
N GLU A 163 28.99 -24.34 -35.60
CA GLU A 163 29.93 -25.29 -36.23
C GLU A 163 31.41 -24.84 -36.21
N GLN A 164 31.68 -23.62 -35.75
CA GLN A 164 33.01 -23.09 -35.45
C GLN A 164 33.00 -22.64 -33.99
N GLN A 165 33.70 -23.39 -33.13
CA GLN A 165 33.73 -23.24 -31.67
C GLN A 165 34.24 -21.86 -31.24
N LYS A 166 33.34 -20.88 -31.15
CA LYS A 166 33.61 -19.58 -30.53
C LYS A 166 32.36 -19.10 -29.81
N TYR A 167 32.39 -19.18 -28.48
CA TYR A 167 31.31 -18.70 -27.62
C TYR A 167 31.38 -17.18 -27.49
N ILE A 168 30.31 -16.47 -27.87
CA ILE A 168 30.21 -15.01 -27.76
C ILE A 168 29.09 -14.69 -26.77
N TYR A 169 29.38 -13.84 -25.79
CA TYR A 169 28.39 -13.29 -24.88
C TYR A 169 27.39 -12.40 -25.66
N LYS A 170 26.09 -12.70 -25.55
CA LYS A 170 25.03 -11.80 -26.01
C LYS A 170 24.16 -11.42 -24.80
N PRO A 171 24.09 -10.13 -24.42
CA PRO A 171 23.14 -9.69 -23.41
C PRO A 171 21.71 -9.88 -23.95
N ILE A 172 20.78 -10.28 -23.08
CA ILE A 172 19.35 -10.26 -23.38
C ILE A 172 18.97 -8.79 -23.55
N SER A 173 18.62 -8.38 -24.76
CA SER A 173 17.99 -7.09 -25.02
C SER A 173 16.52 -7.32 -25.32
N ASP A 174 15.65 -6.43 -24.89
CA ASP A 174 14.22 -6.35 -25.28
C ASP A 174 14.04 -5.98 -26.77
N ILE A 175 15.00 -6.36 -27.61
CA ILE A 175 14.98 -6.18 -29.06
C ILE A 175 14.39 -7.46 -29.62
N ASP A 176 13.14 -7.36 -30.07
CA ASP A 176 12.53 -8.38 -30.90
C ASP A 176 13.32 -8.49 -32.21
N ASN A 177 13.96 -9.64 -32.44
CA ASN A 177 14.72 -9.89 -33.68
C ASN A 177 13.83 -10.38 -34.84
N ASN A 178 12.53 -10.59 -34.58
CA ASN A 178 11.54 -11.01 -35.56
C ASN A 178 10.58 -9.88 -35.95
N ILE A 179 11.02 -8.61 -35.83
CA ILE A 179 10.25 -7.47 -36.35
C ILE A 179 10.09 -7.65 -37.86
N PRO A 180 8.85 -7.74 -38.39
CA PRO A 180 8.63 -7.84 -39.82
C PRO A 180 9.19 -6.61 -40.51
N VAL A 181 10.18 -6.79 -41.40
CA VAL A 181 10.67 -5.71 -42.25
C VAL A 181 9.71 -5.56 -43.41
N ASN A 182 8.88 -4.52 -43.40
CA ASN A 182 8.13 -4.11 -44.58
C ASN A 182 8.89 -2.98 -45.31
N SER A 183 8.68 -2.84 -46.62
CA SER A 183 9.26 -1.76 -47.42
C SER A 183 8.43 -0.47 -47.40
N LEU A 184 7.43 -0.36 -46.52
CA LEU A 184 6.53 0.79 -46.45
C LEU A 184 7.19 1.89 -45.62
N ILE A 185 7.72 2.88 -46.30
CA ILE A 185 8.22 4.11 -45.67
C ILE A 185 7.00 4.96 -45.30
N ASN A 186 6.84 5.26 -44.01
CA ASN A 186 5.88 6.25 -43.53
C ASN A 186 6.67 7.39 -42.89
N ASP A 187 6.65 8.54 -43.57
CA ASP A 187 7.46 9.72 -43.28
C ASP A 187 7.05 10.45 -41.97
N LYS A 188 6.07 9.94 -41.22
CA LYS A 188 5.53 10.54 -39.98
C LYS A 188 5.76 9.69 -38.73
N HIS A 189 6.77 8.82 -38.72
CA HIS A 189 7.15 8.08 -37.51
C HIS A 189 8.22 8.82 -36.72
N PHE A 190 8.10 8.74 -35.39
CA PHE A 190 9.10 9.22 -34.44
C PHE A 190 9.50 8.06 -33.53
N ALA A 191 10.79 7.93 -33.24
CA ALA A 191 11.27 7.04 -32.18
C ALA A 191 11.32 7.82 -30.87
N ILE A 192 10.70 7.28 -29.81
CA ILE A 192 10.80 7.84 -28.47
C ILE A 192 11.92 7.08 -27.74
N ILE A 193 12.96 7.80 -27.35
CA ILE A 193 14.04 7.30 -26.50
C ILE A 193 13.87 7.98 -25.13
N ILE A 194 13.59 7.19 -24.09
CA ILE A 194 13.49 7.69 -22.71
C ILE A 194 14.75 7.23 -21.97
N GLY A 195 15.65 8.16 -21.67
CA GLY A 195 16.79 7.93 -20.78
C GLY A 195 16.44 8.34 -19.35
N ASN A 196 16.59 7.43 -18.39
CA ASN A 196 16.63 7.78 -16.96
C ASN A 196 18.08 8.02 -16.57
N GLU A 197 18.55 9.26 -16.65
CA GLU A 197 19.96 9.60 -16.39
C GLU A 197 20.26 9.84 -14.89
N ASP A 198 19.26 10.21 -14.09
CA ASP A 198 19.49 10.68 -12.72
C ASP A 198 18.85 9.79 -11.64
N TYR A 199 19.61 8.80 -11.17
CA TYR A 199 19.35 8.19 -9.87
C TYR A 199 20.11 8.99 -8.80
N THR A 200 19.46 9.94 -8.14
CA THR A 200 20.08 10.66 -7.02
C THR A 200 20.34 9.70 -5.86
N VAL A 201 21.61 9.34 -5.66
CA VAL A 201 22.06 8.65 -4.44
C VAL A 201 22.17 9.70 -3.34
N ILE A 202 21.18 9.75 -2.45
CA ILE A 202 21.29 10.54 -1.21
C ILE A 202 22.35 9.86 -0.34
N LYS A 203 23.58 10.40 -0.32
CA LYS A 203 24.59 10.07 0.68
C LYS A 203 24.05 10.49 2.05
N LYS A 204 23.83 9.51 2.94
CA LYS A 204 23.65 9.79 4.37
C LYS A 204 24.98 10.31 4.92
N ILE A 205 24.94 11.48 5.55
CA ILE A 205 25.98 12.00 6.46
C ILE A 205 25.83 11.27 7.79
#